data_AF-A0A937LJZ1-F1
#
_entry.id   AF-A0A937LJZ1-F1
#
_cell.length_a   1.000
_cell.length_b   1.000
_cell.length_c   1.000
_cell.angle_alpha   90.00
_cell.angle_beta   90.00
_cell.angle_gamma   90.00
#
_symmetry.space_group_name_H-M   'P 1'
#
loop_
_entity.id
_entity.type
_entity.pdbx_description
1 polymer ?
#
loop_
_entity_poly.entity_id
_entity_poly.type
_entity_poly.pdbx_seq_one_letter_code
_entity_poly.pdbx_strand_id
1 'polypeptide(L)'
;MKNVILLLFLISPLNAYSSDTDNQYKELIEELRCMVCQNQNLAESEAPLAVDMKQKIREMLEAGKDKNEIKQFLSERYSSYILYEPPINKQNFILWFAPFIFIIVLSFVLLRRYIK
;
A
#
# COMPACT_ATOMS: atom_id res chain seq x y z
N MET A 1 20.25 -42.30 24.00
CA MET A 1 21.09 -41.19 23.48
C MET A 1 20.84 -40.95 21.99
N LYS A 2 19.72 -40.34 21.60
CA LYS A 2 19.48 -39.85 20.21
C LYS A 2 18.25 -38.94 20.06
N ASN A 3 17.28 -39.01 20.97
CA ASN A 3 15.96 -38.37 20.74
C ASN A 3 15.72 -37.06 21.51
N VAL A 4 16.73 -36.51 22.19
CA VAL A 4 16.60 -35.23 22.95
C VAL A 4 16.97 -34.01 22.08
N ILE A 5 17.60 -34.22 20.93
CA ILE A 5 18.05 -33.13 20.04
C ILE A 5 16.90 -32.54 19.19
N LEU A 6 15.75 -33.20 19.10
CA LEU A 6 14.61 -32.74 18.28
C LEU A 6 13.77 -31.62 18.93
N LEU A 7 14.09 -31.19 20.17
CA LEU A 7 13.34 -30.17 20.90
C LEU A 7 13.94 -28.76 20.82
N LEU A 8 15.12 -28.60 20.20
CA LEU A 8 15.83 -27.31 20.13
C LEU A 8 15.52 -26.45 18.90
N PHE A 9 14.73 -26.96 17.94
CA PHE A 9 14.45 -26.24 16.68
C PHE A 9 13.12 -25.46 16.66
N LEU A 10 12.33 -25.49 17.74
CA LEU A 10 10.99 -24.87 17.80
C LEU A 10 10.93 -23.54 18.58
N ILE A 11 12.05 -22.99 19.06
CA ILE A 11 12.05 -21.85 20.01
C ILE A 11 12.59 -20.53 19.41
N SER A 12 12.85 -20.45 18.11
CA SER A 12 13.15 -19.15 17.48
C SER A 12 12.66 -19.11 16.03
N PRO A 13 11.74 -18.16 15.72
CA PRO A 13 12.10 -16.76 15.74
C PRO A 13 11.00 -15.83 16.27
N LEU A 14 10.93 -15.60 17.59
CA LEU A 14 10.05 -14.52 18.11
C LEU A 14 10.66 -13.12 17.89
N ASN A 15 12.00 -13.01 17.79
CA ASN A 15 12.70 -11.72 17.66
C ASN A 15 12.86 -11.20 16.22
N ALA A 16 12.62 -12.02 15.18
CA ALA A 16 12.72 -11.54 13.79
C ALA A 16 11.41 -10.91 13.30
N TYR A 17 10.26 -11.32 13.85
CA TYR A 17 8.94 -10.85 13.43
C TYR A 17 8.64 -9.41 13.87
N SER A 18 9.11 -8.98 15.04
CA SER A 18 8.89 -7.62 15.55
C SER A 18 9.66 -6.57 14.75
N SER A 19 10.91 -6.86 14.37
CA SER A 19 11.71 -5.95 13.53
C SER A 19 11.11 -5.76 12.13
N ASP A 20 10.50 -6.80 11.58
CA ASP A 20 9.83 -6.71 10.28
C ASP A 20 8.56 -5.85 10.40
N THR A 21 7.74 -6.09 11.42
CA THR A 21 6.49 -5.34 11.67
C THR A 21 6.73 -3.84 11.83
N ASP A 22 7.75 -3.43 12.59
CA ASP A 22 8.07 -2.00 12.77
C ASP A 22 8.54 -1.32 11.48
N ASN A 23 9.28 -2.04 10.62
CA ASN A 23 9.67 -1.52 9.31
C ASN A 23 8.45 -1.40 8.38
N GLN A 24 7.59 -2.43 8.35
CA GLN A 24 6.34 -2.39 7.60
C GLN A 24 5.43 -1.24 8.05
N TYR A 25 5.32 -1.02 9.37
CA TYR A 25 4.57 0.09 9.95
C TYR A 25 5.09 1.44 9.45
N LYS A 26 6.41 1.67 9.52
CA LYS A 26 7.05 2.91 9.05
C LYS A 26 6.78 3.18 7.58
N GLU A 27 6.97 2.17 6.72
CA GLU A 27 6.69 2.30 5.29
C GLU A 27 5.22 2.67 5.04
N LEU A 28 4.29 2.02 5.73
CA LEU A 28 2.86 2.31 5.59
C LEU A 28 2.51 3.77 5.96
N ILE A 29 3.00 4.28 7.08
CA ILE A 29 2.66 5.64 7.54
C ILE A 29 3.31 6.74 6.70
N GLU A 30 4.44 6.46 6.03
CA GLU A 30 5.10 7.37 5.08
C GLU A 30 4.38 7.38 3.71
N GLU A 31 3.85 6.24 3.27
CA GLU A 31 3.12 6.09 2.00
C GLU A 31 1.64 6.49 2.06
N LEU A 32 1.12 6.82 3.25
CA LEU A 32 -0.28 7.20 3.45
C LEU A 32 -0.39 8.69 3.79
N ARG A 33 -1.31 9.36 3.10
CA ARG A 33 -1.61 10.78 3.29
C ARG A 33 -2.51 10.99 4.50
N CYS A 34 -2.31 12.08 5.24
CA CYS A 34 -3.30 12.54 6.22
C CYS A 34 -4.45 13.26 5.49
N MET A 35 -5.66 12.70 5.54
CA MET A 35 -6.84 13.25 4.84
C MET A 35 -7.36 14.58 5.41
N VAL A 36 -7.02 14.91 6.66
CA VAL A 36 -7.44 16.15 7.35
C VAL A 36 -6.34 17.20 7.44
N CYS A 37 -5.13 16.88 6.96
CA CYS A 37 -3.96 17.73 7.09
C CYS A 37 -3.55 18.33 5.75
N GLN A 38 -2.86 19.45 5.79
CA GLN A 38 -2.37 20.12 4.59
C GLN A 38 -1.06 19.49 4.12
N ASN A 39 -1.11 18.69 3.05
CA ASN A 39 0.06 18.12 2.36
C ASN A 39 1.03 17.33 3.26
N GLN A 40 0.51 16.56 4.21
CA GLN A 40 1.30 15.74 5.14
C GLN A 40 0.96 14.26 5.01
N ASN A 41 1.92 13.40 5.33
CA ASN A 41 1.70 11.96 5.50
C ASN A 41 1.20 11.63 6.93
N LEU A 42 0.84 10.37 7.18
CA LEU A 42 0.44 9.91 8.51
C LEU A 42 1.60 9.88 9.50
N ALA A 43 2.83 9.73 9.02
CA ALA A 43 4.02 9.73 9.86
C ALA A 43 4.24 11.09 10.56
N GLU A 44 4.06 12.19 9.84
CA GLU A 44 4.31 13.56 10.29
C GLU A 44 3.13 14.19 11.04
N SER A 45 1.91 13.70 10.80
CA SER A 45 0.71 14.31 11.33
C SER A 45 0.35 13.85 12.75
N GLU A 46 0.04 14.79 13.62
CA GLU A 46 -0.51 14.58 14.96
C GLU A 46 -2.01 14.94 15.07
N ALA A 47 -2.72 15.01 13.93
CA ALA A 47 -4.17 15.22 13.95
C ALA A 47 -4.87 14.04 14.66
N PRO A 48 -5.97 14.26 15.41
CA PRO A 48 -6.66 13.20 16.14
C PRO A 48 -7.01 11.99 15.27
N LEU A 49 -7.42 12.23 14.02
CA LEU A 49 -7.68 11.18 13.06
C LEU A 49 -6.40 10.44 12.63
N ALA A 50 -5.31 11.16 12.36
CA ALA A 50 -4.06 10.52 11.96
C ALA A 50 -3.52 9.59 13.05
N VAL A 51 -3.68 9.97 14.32
CA VAL A 51 -3.31 9.14 15.48
C VAL A 51 -4.18 7.87 15.55
N ASP A 52 -5.50 7.99 15.38
CA ASP A 52 -6.41 6.83 15.32
C ASP A 52 -6.02 5.87 14.19
N MET A 53 -5.68 6.40 13.02
CA MET A 53 -5.23 5.60 11.87
C MET A 53 -3.89 4.91 12.12
N LYS A 54 -2.91 5.62 12.72
CA LYS A 54 -1.62 5.04 13.13
C LYS A 54 -1.82 3.87 14.08
N GLN A 55 -2.69 4.02 15.07
CA GLN A 55 -3.05 2.94 15.99
C GLN A 55 -3.71 1.77 15.24
N LYS A 56 -4.67 2.05 14.35
CA LYS A 56 -5.36 1.02 13.57
C LYS A 56 -4.41 0.21 12.69
N ILE A 57 -3.46 0.86 12.04
CA ILE A 57 -2.44 0.21 11.20
C ILE A 57 -1.61 -0.75 12.06
N ARG A 58 -1.17 -0.30 13.25
CA ARG A 58 -0.41 -1.14 14.19
C ARG A 58 -1.20 -2.37 14.62
N GLU A 59 -2.47 -2.21 15.00
CA GLU A 59 -3.35 -3.33 15.36
C GLU A 59 -3.49 -4.35 14.22
N MET A 60 -3.62 -3.90 12.97
CA MET A 60 -3.76 -4.79 11.82
C MET A 60 -2.47 -5.54 11.49
N LEU A 61 -1.32 -4.88 11.61
CA LEU A 61 -0.02 -5.52 11.44
C LEU A 61 0.23 -6.58 12.52
N GLU A 62 -0.08 -6.28 13.78
CA GLU A 62 0.00 -7.24 14.89
C GLU A 62 -0.98 -8.41 14.71
N ALA A 63 -2.11 -8.19 14.02
CA ALA A 63 -3.04 -9.24 13.61
C ALA A 63 -2.56 -10.05 12.39
N GLY A 64 -1.36 -9.78 11.86
CA GLY A 64 -0.76 -10.52 10.74
C GLY A 64 -1.33 -10.17 9.37
N LYS A 65 -1.93 -8.98 9.21
CA LYS A 65 -2.44 -8.51 7.92
C LYS A 65 -1.34 -8.02 7.00
N ASP A 66 -1.49 -8.29 5.70
CA ASP A 66 -0.58 -7.81 4.67
C ASP A 66 -0.78 -6.30 4.41
N LYS A 67 0.27 -5.63 3.91
CA LYS A 67 0.22 -4.20 3.55
C LYS A 67 -0.91 -3.88 2.58
N ASN A 68 -1.17 -4.75 1.60
CA ASN A 68 -2.24 -4.53 0.63
C ASN A 68 -3.62 -4.63 1.28
N GLU A 69 -3.83 -5.57 2.20
CA GLU A 69 -5.09 -5.67 2.96
C GLU A 69 -5.31 -4.42 3.82
N ILE A 70 -4.26 -3.90 4.46
CA ILE A 70 -4.33 -2.67 5.27
C ILE A 70 -4.69 -1.47 4.39
N LYS A 71 -3.96 -1.29 3.28
CA LYS A 71 -4.21 -0.23 2.29
C LYS A 71 -5.64 -0.29 1.75
N GLN A 72 -6.11 -1.48 1.41
CA GLN A 72 -7.47 -1.70 0.93
C GLN A 72 -8.49 -1.31 2.00
N PHE A 73 -8.35 -1.82 3.23
CA PHE A 73 -9.23 -1.50 4.36
C PHE A 73 -9.32 0.01 4.60
N LEU A 74 -8.18 0.70 4.64
CA LEU A 74 -8.14 2.14 4.85
C LEU A 74 -8.80 2.90 3.68
N SER A 75 -8.58 2.46 2.45
CA SER A 75 -9.16 3.10 1.27
C SER A 75 -10.68 2.94 1.18
N GLU A 76 -11.19 1.78 1.57
CA GLU A 76 -12.62 1.47 1.57
C GLU A 76 -13.36 2.19 2.72
N ARG A 77 -12.68 2.35 3.86
CA ARG A 77 -13.27 2.93 5.08
C ARG A 77 -13.18 4.45 5.11
N TYR A 78 -12.07 5.03 4.66
CA TYR A 78 -11.79 6.46 4.82
C TYR A 78 -11.84 7.22 3.48
N SER A 79 -11.07 6.80 2.47
CA SER A 79 -11.12 7.30 1.09
C SER A 79 -10.00 6.69 0.26
N SER A 80 -10.21 6.50 -1.04
CA SER A 80 -9.13 6.16 -1.99
C SER A 80 -8.05 7.23 -2.11
N TYR A 81 -8.32 8.46 -1.66
CA TYR A 81 -7.35 9.58 -1.66
C TYR A 81 -6.24 9.42 -0.60
N ILE A 82 -6.39 8.48 0.34
CA ILE A 82 -5.37 8.25 1.36
C ILE A 82 -4.06 7.73 0.76
N LEU A 83 -4.13 6.99 -0.34
CA LEU A 83 -2.95 6.45 -1.01
C LEU A 83 -2.30 7.51 -1.90
N TYR A 84 -0.96 7.58 -1.90
CA TYR A 84 -0.26 8.35 -2.94
C TYR A 84 -0.53 7.80 -4.34
N GLU A 85 -0.60 6.47 -4.46
CA GLU A 85 -0.87 5.77 -5.71
C GLU A 85 -2.29 5.19 -5.68
N PRO A 86 -3.22 5.73 -6.50
CA PRO A 86 -4.57 5.22 -6.55
C PRO A 86 -4.58 3.83 -7.21
N PRO A 87 -5.23 2.81 -6.61
CA PRO A 87 -5.31 1.49 -7.23
C PRO A 87 -6.10 1.55 -8.55
N ILE A 88 -5.76 0.69 -9.51
CA ILE A 88 -6.52 0.57 -10.74
C ILE A 88 -7.90 0.00 -10.41
N ASN A 89 -8.94 0.77 -10.71
CA ASN A 89 -10.33 0.40 -10.49
C ASN A 89 -11.19 0.85 -11.68
N LYS A 90 -12.44 0.37 -11.76
CA LYS A 90 -13.30 0.59 -12.93
C LYS A 90 -13.52 2.07 -13.26
N GLN A 91 -13.46 2.93 -12.25
CA GLN A 91 -13.67 4.38 -12.41
C GLN A 91 -12.45 5.08 -13.01
N ASN A 92 -11.24 4.76 -12.53
CA ASN A 92 -10.01 5.40 -13.02
C ASN A 92 -9.35 4.66 -14.18
N PHE A 93 -9.87 3.50 -14.59
CA PHE A 93 -9.31 2.68 -15.67
C PHE A 93 -8.99 3.50 -16.93
N ILE A 94 -9.89 4.40 -17.33
CA ILE A 94 -9.67 5.24 -18.50
C ILE A 94 -8.48 6.19 -18.34
N LEU A 95 -8.21 6.72 -17.14
CA LEU A 95 -7.05 7.58 -16.88
C LEU A 95 -5.73 6.81 -17.10
N TRP A 96 -5.68 5.54 -16.70
CA TRP A 96 -4.50 4.70 -16.85
C TRP A 96 -4.25 4.29 -18.30
N PHE A 97 -5.31 3.98 -19.07
CA PHE A 97 -5.17 3.44 -20.44
C PHE A 97 -5.29 4.49 -21.56
N ALA A 98 -5.85 5.67 -21.28
CA ALA A 98 -5.94 6.77 -22.24
C ALA A 98 -4.63 7.11 -22.98
N PRO A 99 -3.46 7.26 -22.32
CA PRO A 99 -2.23 7.61 -23.03
C PRO A 99 -1.81 6.55 -24.06
N PHE A 100 -2.01 5.26 -23.74
CA PHE A 100 -1.68 4.17 -24.66
C PHE A 100 -2.64 4.14 -25.86
N ILE A 101 -3.94 4.30 -25.61
CA ILE A 101 -4.96 4.38 -26.67
C ILE A 101 -4.65 5.56 -27.60
N PHE A 102 -4.29 6.72 -27.03
CA PHE A 102 -3.94 7.91 -27.80
C PHE A 102 -2.76 7.67 -28.74
N ILE A 103 -1.67 7.06 -28.24
CA ILE A 103 -0.50 6.72 -29.05
C ILE A 103 -0.89 5.76 -30.19
N ILE A 104 -1.66 4.71 -29.89
CA ILE A 104 -2.10 3.73 -30.91
C ILE A 104 -2.90 4.42 -32.02
N VAL A 105 -3.87 5.26 -31.65
CA VAL A 105 -4.70 5.99 -32.62
C VAL A 105 -3.85 6.96 -33.44
N LEU A 106 -2.96 7.72 -32.81
CA LEU A 106 -2.10 8.68 -33.49
C LEU A 106 -1.16 7.98 -34.47
N SER A 107 -0.46 6.93 -34.03
CA SER A 107 0.43 6.14 -34.88
C SER A 107 -0.33 5.53 -36.07
N PHE A 108 -1.53 4.99 -35.84
CA PHE A 108 -2.36 4.44 -36.92
C PHE A 108 -2.74 5.49 -37.96
N VAL A 109 -3.14 6.70 -37.53
CA VAL A 109 -3.48 7.81 -38.43
C VAL A 109 -2.27 8.27 -39.25
N LEU A 110 -1.12 8.42 -38.60
CA LEU A 110 0.12 8.83 -39.27
C LEU A 110 0.60 7.79 -40.28
N LEU A 111 0.58 6.50 -39.92
CA LEU A 111 0.94 5.41 -40.84
C LEU A 111 0.01 5.37 -42.06
N ARG A 112 -1.30 5.52 -41.85
CA ARG A 112 -2.27 5.59 -42.95
C ARG A 112 -2.01 6.77 -43.89
N ARG A 113 -1.55 7.91 -43.35
CA ARG A 113 -1.19 9.10 -44.14
C ARG A 113 0.16 8.95 -44.86
N TYR A 114 1.08 8.16 -44.33
CA TYR A 114 2.39 7.94 -44.94
C TYR A 114 2.36 6.90 -46.07
N ILE A 115 1.56 5.84 -45.90
CA ILE A 115 1.44 4.75 -46.89
C ILE A 115 0.59 5.15 -48.11
N LYS A 116 -0.24 6.19 -47.97
CA LYS A 116 -1.10 6.72 -49.03
C LYS A 116 -0.47 7.94 -49.67
#